data_AF-A0A2E6PJR6-F1
#
_entry.id   AF-A0A2E6PJR6-F1
#
_cell.length_a   1.000
_cell.length_b   1.000
_cell.length_c   1.000
_cell.angle_alpha   90.00
_cell.angle_beta   90.00
_cell.angle_gamma   90.00
#
_symmetry.space_group_name_H-M   'P 1'
#
loop_
_entity.id
_entity.type
_entity.pdbx_description
1 polymer ?
#
loop_
_entity_poly.entity_id
_entity_poly.type
_entity_poly.pdbx_seq_one_letter_code
_entity_poly.pdbx_strand_id
1 'polypeptide(L)'
;MDDGQVPDVQRFKGAAQRRPGTLQRRRPLLELKCDVLVPAAIHSVITEENANQIKARLALEATKRPITPEADRILSAGGVTILRDILVNAGGVVMRYFERSQNL
;
A
#
# COMPACT_ATOMS: atom_id res chain seq x y z
N MET A 1 -35.70 8.79 2.92
CA MET A 1 -34.37 8.14 3.04
C MET A 1 -33.56 8.81 1.96
N ASP A 2 -32.55 9.58 2.37
CA ASP A 2 -31.78 10.43 1.46
C ASP A 2 -30.96 9.53 0.54
N ASP A 3 -31.25 9.56 -0.77
CA ASP A 3 -30.55 8.82 -1.81
C ASP A 3 -29.18 9.48 -2.03
N GLY A 4 -28.34 9.41 -0.98
CA GLY A 4 -27.03 10.04 -0.90
C GLY A 4 -26.27 9.77 -2.18
N GLN A 5 -26.17 10.82 -3.01
CA GLN A 5 -25.48 10.74 -4.29
C GLN A 5 -24.12 10.12 -4.03
N VAL A 6 -23.91 8.91 -4.58
CA VAL A 6 -22.58 8.33 -4.66
C VAL A 6 -21.78 9.36 -5.46
N PRO A 7 -20.80 10.05 -4.84
CA PRO A 7 -20.09 11.11 -5.53
C PRO A 7 -19.50 10.50 -6.79
N ASP A 8 -19.75 11.15 -7.93
CA ASP A 8 -19.17 10.78 -9.21
C ASP A 8 -17.65 10.73 -9.00
N VAL A 9 -17.10 9.51 -8.87
CA VAL A 9 -15.68 9.29 -8.61
C VAL A 9 -15.00 9.64 -9.91
N GLN A 10 -14.80 10.95 -10.12
CA GLN A 10 -14.15 11.50 -11.28
C GLN A 10 -12.87 10.70 -11.48
N ARG A 11 -12.79 10.04 -12.64
CA ARG A 11 -11.59 9.33 -13.07
C ARG A 11 -10.43 10.30 -13.00
N PHE A 12 -9.62 10.21 -11.95
CA PHE A 12 -8.33 10.88 -11.86
C PHE A 12 -7.45 10.34 -13.00
N LYS A 13 -7.53 10.96 -14.18
CA LYS A 13 -6.57 10.79 -15.26
C LYS A 13 -5.35 11.64 -14.95
N GLY A 14 -4.55 11.18 -14.00
CA GLY A 14 -3.25 11.76 -13.69
C GLY A 14 -2.37 10.69 -13.06
N ALA A 15 -1.28 10.31 -13.73
CA ALA A 15 -0.14 9.74 -13.02
C ALA A 15 0.22 10.73 -11.91
N ALA A 16 0.45 10.26 -10.67
CA ALA A 16 0.76 11.12 -9.51
C ALA A 16 1.58 12.34 -9.95
N GLN A 17 0.89 13.48 -10.08
CA GLN A 17 1.44 14.57 -10.87
C GLN A 17 2.60 15.15 -10.11
N ARG A 18 3.77 15.19 -10.75
CA ARG A 18 4.94 15.90 -10.23
C ARG A 18 4.51 17.31 -9.87
N ARG A 19 4.37 17.59 -8.57
CA ARG A 19 4.19 18.96 -8.11
C ARG A 19 5.50 19.71 -8.36
N PRO A 20 5.47 20.94 -8.89
CA PRO A 20 6.66 21.78 -8.96
C PRO A 20 7.33 21.82 -7.58
N GLY A 21 8.62 21.44 -7.51
CA GLY A 21 9.37 21.35 -6.25
C GLY A 21 9.44 19.95 -5.60
N THR A 22 8.75 18.93 -6.14
CA THR A 22 8.81 17.56 -5.60
C THR A 22 9.43 16.60 -6.62
N LEU A 23 10.76 16.57 -6.68
CA LEU A 23 11.52 15.57 -7.44
C LEU A 23 11.91 14.41 -6.51
N GLN A 24 11.09 13.36 -6.44
CA GLN A 24 11.53 12.09 -5.85
C GLN A 24 11.43 10.97 -6.87
N ARG A 25 12.55 10.29 -7.13
CA ARG A 25 12.54 9.03 -7.89
C ARG A 25 11.80 7.96 -7.07
N ARG A 26 11.30 6.91 -7.72
CA ARG A 26 10.49 5.85 -7.08
C ARG A 26 11.15 5.19 -5.86
N ARG A 27 12.46 4.88 -5.94
CA ARG A 27 13.22 4.31 -4.81
C ARG A 27 13.30 5.28 -3.61
N PRO A 28 13.71 6.55 -3.81
CA PRO A 28 13.67 7.57 -2.76
C PRO A 28 12.32 7.72 -2.05
N LEU A 29 11.19 7.38 -2.68
CA LEU A 29 9.87 7.47 -2.06
C LEU A 29 9.66 6.45 -0.94
N LEU A 30 10.15 5.21 -1.11
CA LEU A 30 10.01 4.14 -0.12
C LEU A 30 10.95 4.36 1.09
N GLU A 31 12.06 5.07 0.86
CA GLU A 31 13.12 5.31 1.84
C GLU A 31 12.91 6.60 2.65
N LEU A 32 11.78 7.29 2.43
CA LEU A 32 11.44 8.49 3.17
C LEU A 32 11.22 8.15 4.64
N LYS A 33 11.64 9.09 5.49
CA LYS A 33 11.29 9.04 6.90
C LYS A 33 9.77 9.23 7.02
N CYS A 34 9.11 8.19 7.48
CA CYS A 34 7.67 8.16 7.74
C CYS A 34 7.42 7.22 8.92
N ASP A 35 6.27 7.36 9.59
CA ASP A 35 5.89 6.42 10.65
C ASP A 35 5.26 5.16 10.05
N VAL A 36 4.44 5.34 9.01
CA VAL A 36 3.69 4.29 8.32
C VAL A 36 4.01 4.30 6.83
N LEU A 37 4.41 3.14 6.30
CA LEU A 37 4.63 2.90 4.89
C LEU A 37 3.53 1.99 4.33
N VAL A 38 2.89 2.40 3.24
CA VAL A 38 1.81 1.63 2.59
C VAL A 38 2.22 1.28 1.17
N PRO A 39 2.93 0.17 0.94
CA PRO A 39 3.20 -0.30 -0.41
C PRO A 39 1.91 -0.79 -1.08
N ALA A 40 1.39 0.03 -1.99
CA ALA A 40 0.16 -0.22 -2.75
C ALA A 40 0.41 -0.31 -4.27
N ALA A 41 1.56 -0.86 -4.66
CA ALA A 41 2.03 -0.93 -6.04
C ALA A 41 2.01 -2.38 -6.57
N ILE A 42 2.82 -2.65 -7.61
CA ILE A 42 3.08 -4.01 -8.09
C ILE A 42 3.85 -4.85 -7.05
N HIS A 43 4.04 -6.14 -7.35
CA HIS A 43 4.75 -7.07 -6.47
C HIS A 43 6.24 -6.71 -6.27
N SER A 44 6.82 -7.18 -5.16
CA SER A 44 8.26 -7.16 -4.88
C SER A 44 8.93 -5.78 -5.02
N VAL A 45 8.26 -4.72 -4.55
CA VAL A 45 8.79 -3.35 -4.57
C VAL A 45 9.75 -3.07 -3.41
N ILE A 46 9.62 -3.82 -2.31
CA ILE A 46 10.57 -3.82 -1.21
C ILE A 46 11.32 -5.16 -1.23
N THR A 47 12.62 -5.09 -1.49
CA THR A 47 13.53 -6.24 -1.67
C THR A 47 14.72 -6.11 -0.72
N GLU A 48 15.56 -7.13 -0.64
CA GLU A 48 16.78 -7.09 0.16
C GLU A 48 17.69 -5.89 -0.16
N GLU A 49 17.65 -5.39 -1.40
CA GLU A 49 18.45 -4.27 -1.87
C GLU A 49 18.06 -2.94 -1.20
N ASN A 50 16.77 -2.77 -0.84
CA ASN A 50 16.26 -1.50 -0.31
C ASN A 50 15.65 -1.60 1.09
N ALA A 51 15.46 -2.81 1.63
CA ALA A 51 14.88 -3.03 2.96
C ALA A 51 15.64 -2.28 4.08
N ASN A 52 16.97 -2.25 4.01
CA ASN A 52 17.81 -1.53 4.98
C ASN A 52 17.62 0.00 4.95
N GLN A 53 17.07 0.52 3.86
CA GLN A 53 16.86 1.96 3.67
C GLN A 53 15.46 2.41 4.13
N ILE A 54 14.58 1.47 4.48
CA ILE A 54 13.24 1.75 4.97
C ILE A 54 13.32 2.27 6.40
N LYS A 55 12.74 3.45 6.63
CA LYS A 55 12.76 4.14 7.93
C LYS A 55 11.42 4.10 8.67
N ALA A 56 10.46 3.35 8.12
CA ALA A 56 9.13 3.22 8.67
C ALA A 56 9.12 2.39 9.96
N ARG A 57 8.16 2.65 10.84
CA ARG A 57 7.93 1.83 12.04
C ARG A 57 6.89 0.74 11.78
N LEU A 58 5.98 1.01 10.85
CA LEU A 58 4.91 0.13 10.42
C LEU A 58 4.85 0.08 8.89
N ALA A 59 4.73 -1.12 8.32
CA ALA A 59 4.47 -1.35 6.91
C ALA A 59 3.15 -2.10 6.71
N LEU A 60 2.31 -1.64 5.77
CA LEU A 60 0.99 -2.21 5.47
C LEU A 60 0.95 -2.74 4.03
N GLU A 61 0.89 -4.07 3.87
CA GLU A 61 0.83 -4.70 2.54
C GLU A 61 -0.56 -4.51 1.88
N ALA A 62 -0.78 -3.36 1.24
CA ALA A 62 -2.07 -3.05 0.60
C ALA A 62 -2.30 -3.81 -0.71
N THR A 63 -1.25 -4.39 -1.29
CA THR A 63 -1.33 -5.30 -2.44
C THR A 63 -0.74 -6.66 -2.09
N LYS A 64 -0.86 -7.65 -2.99
CA LYS A 64 -0.31 -8.98 -2.72
C LYS A 64 1.20 -8.99 -2.90
N ARG A 65 1.91 -9.44 -1.87
CA ARG A 65 3.38 -9.65 -1.87
C ARG A 65 4.20 -8.45 -2.37
N PRO A 66 4.03 -7.25 -1.79
CA PRO A 66 4.87 -6.10 -2.14
C PRO A 66 6.27 -6.17 -1.51
N ILE A 67 6.45 -7.01 -0.47
CA ILE A 67 7.69 -7.23 0.26
C ILE A 67 8.19 -8.65 -0.04
N THR A 68 9.47 -8.82 -0.37
CA THR A 68 10.05 -10.17 -0.54
C THR A 68 10.32 -10.83 0.81
N PRO A 69 10.38 -12.18 0.88
CA PRO A 69 10.69 -12.88 2.13
C PRO A 69 12.02 -12.46 2.77
N GLU A 70 13.01 -12.12 1.96
CA GLU A 70 14.33 -11.64 2.41
C GLU A 70 14.22 -10.25 3.02
N ALA A 71 13.48 -9.35 2.36
CA ALA A 71 13.20 -8.01 2.86
C ALA A 71 12.41 -8.03 4.17
N ASP A 72 11.43 -8.93 4.28
CA ASP A 72 10.61 -9.12 5.47
C ASP A 72 11.44 -9.46 6.71
N ARG A 73 12.47 -10.32 6.55
CA ARG A 73 13.42 -10.66 7.62
C ARG A 73 14.25 -9.44 8.02
N ILE A 74 14.76 -8.69 7.05
CA ILE A 74 15.57 -7.48 7.29
C ILE A 74 14.75 -6.43 8.04
N LEU A 75 13.54 -6.15 7.57
CA LEU A 75 12.63 -5.18 8.17
C LEU A 75 12.21 -5.58 9.59
N SER A 76 11.86 -6.85 9.79
CA SER A 76 11.48 -7.36 11.12
C SER A 76 12.65 -7.29 12.10
N ALA A 77 13.86 -7.64 11.65
CA ALA A 77 15.08 -7.49 12.46
C ALA A 77 15.40 -6.02 12.77
N GLY A 78 15.06 -5.10 11.85
CA GLY A 78 15.14 -3.65 12.04
C GLY A 78 14.03 -3.06 12.91
N GLY A 79 13.13 -3.88 13.48
CA GLY A 79 12.04 -3.43 14.36
C GLY A 79 10.82 -2.87 13.62
N VAL A 80 10.74 -3.06 12.30
CA VAL A 80 9.56 -2.66 11.52
C VAL A 80 8.46 -3.69 11.71
N THR A 81 7.28 -3.25 12.14
CA THR A 81 6.10 -4.11 12.19
C THR A 81 5.48 -4.20 10.81
N ILE A 82 5.17 -5.41 10.32
CA ILE A 82 4.57 -5.63 9.01
C ILE A 82 3.18 -6.24 9.18
N LEU A 83 2.14 -5.55 8.69
CA LEU A 83 0.81 -6.12 8.54
C LEU A 83 0.65 -6.71 7.14
N ARG A 84 0.36 -8.01 7.11
CA ARG A 84 0.33 -8.84 5.90
C ARG A 84 -0.89 -8.59 5.04
N ASP A 85 -0.72 -8.87 3.75
CA ASP A 85 -1.72 -8.66 2.71
C ASP A 85 -3.06 -9.34 3.00
N ILE A 86 -3.05 -10.54 3.60
CA ILE A 86 -4.24 -11.31 3.97
C ILE A 86 -5.20 -10.54 4.90
N LEU A 87 -4.68 -9.63 5.73
CA LEU A 87 -5.49 -8.80 6.61
C LEU A 87 -5.75 -7.43 5.98
N VAL A 88 -4.69 -6.78 5.48
CA VAL A 88 -4.74 -5.37 5.06
C VAL A 88 -5.64 -5.15 3.84
N ASN A 89 -5.64 -6.08 2.87
CA ASN A 89 -6.45 -5.96 1.66
C ASN A 89 -7.82 -6.68 1.72
N ALA A 90 -8.19 -7.22 2.89
CA ALA A 90 -9.39 -8.04 3.07
C ALA A 90 -10.71 -7.27 2.83
N GLY A 91 -10.70 -5.93 2.95
CA GLY A 91 -11.91 -5.11 2.80
C GLY A 91 -12.62 -5.33 1.45
N GLY A 92 -11.87 -5.48 0.35
CA GLY A 92 -12.44 -5.76 -0.96
C GLY A 92 -13.08 -7.15 -1.06
N VAL A 93 -12.57 -8.13 -0.31
CA VAL A 93 -13.14 -9.49 -0.24
C VAL A 93 -14.44 -9.47 0.54
N VAL A 94 -14.48 -8.77 1.68
CA VAL A 94 -15.68 -8.62 2.51
C VAL A 94 -16.79 -7.90 1.74
N MET A 95 -16.47 -6.80 1.07
CA MET A 95 -17.46 -6.06 0.27
C MET A 95 -18.02 -6.92 -0.87
N ARG A 96 -17.17 -7.66 -1.59
CA ARG A 96 -17.60 -8.59 -2.65
C ARG A 96 -18.49 -9.72 -2.14
N TYR A 97 -18.27 -10.18 -0.91
CA TYR A 97 -19.15 -11.16 -0.28
C TYR A 97 -20.56 -10.58 -0.11
N PHE A 98 -20.68 -9.37 0.46
CA PHE A 98 -21.97 -8.70 0.60
C PHE A 98 -22.61 -8.40 -0.75
N GLU A 99 -21.85 -7.91 -1.73
CA GLU A 99 -22.33 -7.68 -3.10
C GLU A 99 -22.97 -8.95 -3.69
N ARG A 100 -22.27 -10.09 -3.59
CA ARG A 100 -22.80 -11.39 -4.04
C ARG A 100 -24.06 -11.79 -3.28
N SER A 101 -24.14 -11.52 -1.98
CA SER A 101 -25.32 -11.83 -1.17
C SER A 101 -26.53 -10.94 -1.46
N GLN A 102 -26.33 -9.70 -1.94
CA GLN A 102 -27.42 -8.80 -2.34
C GLN A 102 -27.90 -9.03 -3.80
N ASN A 103 -27.03 -9.59 -4.65
CA ASN A 103 -27.36 -9.95 -6.03
C ASN A 103 -27.94 -11.38 -6.17
N LEU A 104 -28.02 -12.14 -5.07
CA LEU A 104 -28.74 -13.41 -4.96
C LEU A 104 -30.15 -13.15 -4.41
#